data_AF-A0A1Y2GEY2-F1
#
_entry.id   AF-A0A1Y2GEY2-F1
#
_cell.length_a   1.000
_cell.length_b   1.000
_cell.length_c   1.000
_cell.angle_alpha   90.00
_cell.angle_beta   90.00
_cell.angle_gamma   90.00
#
_symmetry.space_group_name_H-M   'P 1'
#
loop_
_entity.id
_entity.type
_entity.pdbx_description
1 polymer ?
#
loop_
_entity_poly.entity_id
_entity_poly.type
_entity_poly.pdbx_seq_one_letter_code
_entity_poly.pdbx_strand_id
1 'polypeptide(L)'
;MDVDLDGLDNDKSRTADQLEFALQNDIDQNTDSKELYKEDWLNSGDGGGSEIKQSTGYEIRPRIVVYNMGMGPTKRKKRRFKALIEAGLIDEVIDFEFNNYPSFWQLDAETRGQYGWKVGMIEEISQRILTTASASAPKNQPAPPVIAVAANPGSASVPVSTPNPKLEMQGLSDISDKTYPGSPTITIQPQNYEPKIVLWLDSGNRISVAFLRWLPTFLKRYGLWTPESQGTMRDWTHQGLLQYYHDSWRSFAENETNCNGAVVAFDVHNTTIRDGIMKEWVNCARTKECIAPEGSSRENHRQDQAALTYLVKTMGYGDEVCHGFPNVFGVQVNQDRFCKEDIASNSFRVFSN
;
A
#
# COMPACT_ATOMS: atom_id res chain seq x y z
N MET A 1 7.86 52.02 28.68
CA MET A 1 7.63 51.05 29.78
C MET A 1 6.84 49.91 29.15
N ASP A 2 7.38 49.13 28.22
CA ASP A 2 8.66 48.39 28.18
C ASP A 2 8.87 47.42 29.33
N VAL A 3 9.46 46.28 28.93
CA VAL A 3 10.00 45.14 29.70
C VAL A 3 8.95 44.04 29.96
N ASP A 4 9.07 42.77 29.53
CA ASP A 4 10.13 42.06 28.81
C ASP A 4 9.61 40.79 28.12
N LEU A 5 10.17 40.51 26.95
CA LEU A 5 10.12 39.25 26.20
C LEU A 5 11.49 38.58 26.37
N ASP A 6 11.62 37.62 27.28
CA ASP A 6 12.74 36.67 27.29
C ASP A 6 12.30 35.37 27.96
N GLY A 7 12.24 34.28 27.17
CA GLY A 7 11.79 32.97 27.65
C GLY A 7 11.50 31.93 26.57
N LEU A 8 11.88 32.17 25.31
CA LEU A 8 11.77 31.20 24.21
C LEU A 8 13.14 31.00 23.55
N ASP A 9 14.11 30.52 24.32
CA ASP A 9 15.33 29.96 23.73
C ASP A 9 15.90 28.90 24.67
N ASN A 10 15.37 27.67 24.58
CA ASN A 10 16.01 26.43 25.05
C ASN A 10 15.16 25.20 24.67
N ASP A 11 14.94 24.95 23.38
CA ASP A 11 14.53 23.61 22.92
C ASP A 11 14.89 23.32 21.44
N LYS A 12 16.10 23.73 21.03
CA LYS A 12 16.63 23.44 19.68
C LYS A 12 17.83 22.50 19.65
N SER A 13 18.25 21.96 20.79
CA SER A 13 19.42 21.08 20.88
C SER A 13 19.10 19.59 21.06
N ARG A 14 17.82 19.17 21.02
CA ARG A 14 17.42 17.77 21.25
C ARG A 14 16.91 16.98 20.05
N THR A 15 16.85 17.57 18.85
CA THR A 15 16.27 16.89 17.68
C THR A 15 17.28 16.43 16.63
N ALA A 16 18.52 16.94 16.63
CA ALA A 16 19.53 16.56 15.63
C ALA A 16 20.16 15.20 15.95
N ASP A 17 20.59 14.99 17.19
CA ASP A 17 21.29 13.77 17.62
C ASP A 17 20.39 12.52 17.58
N GLN A 18 19.08 12.67 17.77
CA GLN A 18 18.12 11.55 17.66
C GLN A 18 17.83 11.16 16.20
N LEU A 19 17.87 12.13 15.29
CA LEU A 19 17.79 11.89 13.84
C LEU A 19 19.08 11.24 13.31
N GLU A 20 20.23 11.69 13.79
CA GLU A 20 21.55 11.17 13.39
C GLU A 20 21.77 9.73 13.91
N PHE A 21 21.26 9.39 15.10
CA PHE A 21 21.28 8.02 15.63
C PHE A 21 20.36 7.05 14.84
N ALA A 22 19.22 7.52 14.33
CA ALA A 22 18.37 6.72 13.43
C ALA A 22 19.02 6.53 12.04
N LEU A 23 19.74 7.55 11.56
CA LEU A 23 20.48 7.54 10.28
C LEU A 23 21.70 6.60 10.28
N GLN A 24 22.42 6.49 11.40
CA GLN A 24 23.61 5.62 11.49
C GLN A 24 23.23 4.13 11.57
N ASN A 25 22.12 3.80 12.24
CA ASN A 25 21.62 2.42 12.33
C ASN A 25 21.10 1.88 10.98
N ASP A 26 20.65 2.75 10.06
CA ASP A 26 20.23 2.38 8.70
C ASP A 26 21.42 1.97 7.79
N ILE A 27 22.64 2.39 8.13
CA ILE A 27 23.86 2.09 7.35
C ILE A 27 24.56 0.82 7.85
N ASP A 28 24.56 0.59 9.17
CA ASP A 28 25.38 -0.46 9.79
C ASP A 28 24.72 -1.85 9.87
N GLN A 29 23.41 -1.99 9.61
CA GLN A 29 22.73 -3.32 9.62
C GLN A 29 22.64 -4.01 8.25
N ASN A 30 23.30 -3.47 7.21
CA ASN A 30 23.19 -3.98 5.82
C ASN A 30 24.34 -4.91 5.39
N THR A 31 25.00 -5.58 6.34
CA THR A 31 26.13 -6.49 6.08
C THR A 31 25.77 -7.98 6.09
N ASP A 32 24.67 -8.40 6.75
CA ASP A 32 24.31 -9.82 6.88
C ASP A 32 23.21 -10.33 5.94
N SER A 33 22.57 -9.47 5.16
CA SER A 33 21.51 -9.87 4.20
C SER A 33 22.02 -10.17 2.79
N LYS A 34 23.34 -10.18 2.58
CA LYS A 34 23.97 -10.40 1.25
C LYS A 34 24.08 -11.87 0.83
N GLU A 35 23.77 -12.85 1.69
CA GLU A 35 24.00 -14.27 1.39
C GLU A 35 22.76 -15.12 1.07
N LEU A 36 21.53 -14.57 1.04
CA LEU A 36 20.33 -15.40 0.87
C LEU A 36 19.58 -15.30 -0.46
N TYR A 37 19.98 -14.43 -1.42
CA TYR A 37 19.29 -14.33 -2.72
C TYR A 37 20.21 -14.03 -3.92
N LYS A 38 21.37 -14.69 -3.96
CA LYS A 38 22.07 -15.10 -5.19
C LYS A 38 21.98 -16.63 -5.17
N GLU A 39 21.44 -17.37 -6.10
CA GLU A 39 21.45 -17.32 -7.56
C GLU A 39 20.22 -18.12 -8.00
N ASP A 40 19.49 -17.70 -9.05
CA ASP A 40 18.75 -18.63 -9.94
C ASP A 40 17.96 -17.87 -11.03
N TRP A 41 17.50 -16.64 -10.75
CA TRP A 41 16.70 -15.89 -11.74
C TRP A 41 17.53 -15.01 -12.70
N LEU A 42 18.79 -14.72 -12.38
CA LEU A 42 19.69 -13.90 -13.22
C LEU A 42 20.49 -14.71 -14.27
N ASN A 43 20.46 -16.04 -14.24
CA ASN A 43 21.32 -16.91 -15.08
C ASN A 43 20.57 -17.83 -16.07
N SER A 44 19.27 -17.65 -16.30
CA SER A 44 18.56 -18.40 -17.35
C SER A 44 18.80 -17.84 -18.76
N GLY A 45 20.07 -17.71 -19.12
CA GLY A 45 20.49 -17.32 -20.46
C GLY A 45 21.99 -17.49 -20.65
N ASP A 46 22.46 -18.72 -20.88
CA ASP A 46 23.17 -19.06 -22.12
C ASP A 46 23.51 -20.56 -22.13
N GLY A 47 23.44 -21.18 -23.32
CA GLY A 47 23.84 -22.58 -23.48
C GLY A 47 23.17 -23.33 -24.63
N GLY A 48 23.18 -22.78 -25.85
CA GLY A 48 22.83 -23.56 -27.04
C GLY A 48 22.47 -22.72 -28.25
N GLY A 49 23.42 -22.59 -29.19
CA GLY A 49 23.25 -21.84 -30.42
C GLY A 49 21.99 -22.24 -31.19
N SER A 50 21.02 -21.32 -31.22
CA SER A 50 19.95 -21.24 -32.21
C SER A 50 19.52 -19.78 -32.29
N GLU A 51 19.22 -19.33 -33.51
CA GLU A 51 18.91 -17.96 -33.92
C GLU A 51 18.45 -17.01 -32.80
N ILE A 52 19.16 -15.90 -32.63
CA ILE A 52 18.68 -14.74 -31.87
C ILE A 52 17.42 -14.23 -32.57
N LYS A 53 16.25 -14.75 -32.19
CA LYS A 53 14.98 -14.08 -32.43
C LYS A 53 15.03 -12.81 -31.63
N GLN A 54 15.30 -11.72 -32.33
CA GLN A 54 15.14 -10.34 -31.89
C GLN A 54 13.89 -10.27 -31.01
N SER A 55 14.06 -10.21 -29.68
CA SER A 55 12.91 -10.13 -28.78
C SER A 55 12.22 -8.83 -29.15
N THR A 56 11.03 -8.91 -29.72
CA THR A 56 10.20 -7.75 -30.04
C THR A 56 9.94 -7.05 -28.70
N GLY A 57 10.74 -6.02 -28.41
CA GLY A 57 10.73 -5.34 -27.13
C GLY A 57 9.39 -4.68 -26.96
N TYR A 58 8.53 -5.27 -26.15
CA TYR A 58 7.26 -4.63 -25.78
C TYR A 58 7.57 -3.30 -25.10
N GLU A 59 7.06 -2.22 -25.67
CA GLU A 59 7.09 -0.90 -25.06
C GLU A 59 6.12 -0.92 -23.87
N ILE A 60 6.65 -0.68 -22.66
CA ILE A 60 5.81 -0.49 -21.47
C ILE A 60 5.45 0.98 -21.40
N ARG A 61 4.18 1.27 -21.63
CA ARG A 61 3.63 2.63 -21.55
C ARG A 61 2.41 2.64 -20.63
N PRO A 62 2.61 2.72 -19.30
CA PRO A 62 1.49 2.82 -18.38
C PRO A 62 0.77 4.15 -18.59
N ARG A 63 -0.55 4.16 -18.40
CA ARG A 63 -1.32 5.41 -18.29
C ARG A 63 -1.01 6.07 -16.96
N ILE A 64 -0.50 7.30 -16.99
CA ILE A 64 -0.12 8.08 -15.81
C ILE A 64 -1.28 9.03 -15.46
N VAL A 65 -1.94 8.73 -14.35
CA VAL A 65 -2.99 9.57 -13.78
C VAL A 65 -2.44 10.26 -12.53
N VAL A 66 -2.59 11.58 -12.46
CA VAL A 66 -2.14 12.38 -11.31
C VAL A 66 -3.32 13.05 -10.64
N TYR A 67 -3.49 12.82 -9.34
CA TYR A 67 -4.47 13.55 -8.53
C TYR A 67 -3.88 14.85 -7.99
N ASN A 68 -4.55 15.96 -8.29
CA ASN A 68 -4.24 17.27 -7.74
C ASN A 68 -5.07 17.51 -6.46
N MET A 69 -4.40 17.48 -5.31
CA MET A 69 -5.04 17.64 -4.00
C MET A 69 -5.31 19.10 -3.60
N GLY A 70 -5.35 20.04 -4.54
CA GLY A 70 -5.64 21.45 -4.24
C GLY A 70 -4.54 22.18 -3.44
N MET A 71 -3.42 21.53 -3.15
CA MET A 71 -2.22 22.15 -2.58
C MET A 71 -1.53 23.01 -3.65
N GLY A 72 -2.15 24.17 -3.90
CA GLY A 72 -1.85 25.06 -5.02
C GLY A 72 -0.42 25.56 -4.97
N PRO A 73 0.40 25.29 -6.00
CA PRO A 73 1.79 25.68 -5.97
C PRO A 73 1.97 27.17 -6.24
N THR A 74 3.12 27.70 -5.81
CA THR A 74 3.66 28.95 -6.34
C THR A 74 3.61 28.93 -7.89
N LYS A 75 3.48 30.10 -8.55
CA LYS A 75 3.40 30.23 -10.03
C LYS A 75 4.42 29.34 -10.78
N ARG A 76 5.61 29.14 -10.19
CA ARG A 76 6.68 28.30 -10.73
C ARG A 76 6.35 26.81 -10.81
N LYS A 77 5.73 26.18 -9.80
CA LYS A 77 5.43 24.73 -9.90
C LYS A 77 4.22 24.47 -10.81
N LYS A 78 3.26 25.40 -10.92
CA LYS A 78 2.18 25.33 -11.94
C LYS A 78 2.74 25.22 -13.36
N ARG A 79 3.75 26.04 -13.69
CA ARG A 79 4.40 26.01 -15.01
C ARG A 79 5.12 24.68 -15.27
N ARG A 80 5.85 24.14 -14.29
CA ARG A 80 6.53 22.85 -14.43
C ARG A 80 5.54 21.70 -14.62
N PHE A 81 4.46 21.70 -13.86
CA PHE A 81 3.42 20.70 -13.98
C PHE A 81 2.76 20.71 -15.37
N LYS A 82 2.45 21.90 -15.89
CA LYS A 82 1.94 22.07 -17.27
C LYS A 82 2.90 21.51 -18.32
N ALA A 83 4.20 21.75 -18.17
CA ALA A 83 5.22 21.23 -19.09
C ALA A 83 5.28 19.69 -19.10
N LEU A 84 5.02 19.01 -17.97
CA LEU A 84 4.96 17.54 -17.92
C LEU A 84 3.77 16.99 -18.72
N ILE A 85 2.61 17.66 -18.62
CA ILE A 85 1.41 17.31 -19.40
C ILE A 85 1.67 17.53 -20.89
N GLU A 86 2.20 18.70 -21.26
CA GLU A 86 2.51 19.05 -22.66
C GLU A 86 3.56 18.12 -23.28
N ALA A 87 4.48 17.58 -22.48
CA ALA A 87 5.46 16.59 -22.90
C ALA A 87 4.89 15.16 -23.02
N GLY A 88 3.61 14.94 -22.69
CA GLY A 88 2.99 13.60 -22.71
C GLY A 88 3.50 12.67 -21.61
N LEU A 89 4.05 13.21 -20.52
CA LEU A 89 4.52 12.45 -19.35
C LEU A 89 3.44 12.27 -18.28
N ILE A 90 2.30 12.95 -18.43
CA ILE A 90 1.10 12.81 -17.61
C ILE A 90 -0.07 12.71 -18.59
N ASP A 91 -0.80 11.60 -18.56
CA ASP A 91 -1.93 11.36 -19.46
C ASP A 91 -3.22 12.00 -18.94
N GLU A 92 -3.40 12.06 -17.63
CA GLU A 92 -4.60 12.62 -17.00
C GLU A 92 -4.26 13.32 -15.68
N VAL A 93 -4.95 14.44 -15.43
CA VAL A 93 -4.95 15.13 -14.16
C VAL A 93 -6.39 15.16 -13.64
N ILE A 94 -6.59 14.73 -12.39
CA ILE A 94 -7.89 14.75 -11.71
C ILE A 94 -7.78 15.67 -10.51
N ASP A 95 -8.62 16.70 -10.44
CA ASP A 95 -8.74 17.52 -9.23
C ASP A 95 -9.48 16.72 -8.16
N PHE A 96 -8.86 16.57 -6.98
CA PHE A 96 -9.45 15.81 -5.89
C PHE A 96 -10.45 16.67 -5.12
N GLU A 97 -11.73 16.38 -5.32
CA GLU A 97 -12.85 17.10 -4.70
C GLU A 97 -13.14 16.55 -3.30
N PHE A 98 -12.49 17.10 -2.27
CA PHE A 98 -12.64 16.64 -0.87
C PHE A 98 -14.09 16.60 -0.37
N ASN A 99 -14.97 17.45 -0.90
CA ASN A 99 -16.38 17.50 -0.51
C ASN A 99 -17.17 16.23 -0.90
N ASN A 100 -16.64 15.39 -1.79
CA ASN A 100 -17.23 14.10 -2.17
C ASN A 100 -16.86 12.97 -1.20
N TYR A 101 -16.03 13.26 -0.19
CA TYR A 101 -15.46 12.29 0.73
C TYR A 101 -15.76 12.65 2.19
N PRO A 102 -15.56 11.72 3.15
CA PRO A 102 -15.79 12.03 4.56
C PRO A 102 -15.06 13.29 5.01
N SER A 103 -15.75 14.14 5.78
CA SER A 103 -15.25 15.47 6.17
C SER A 103 -13.92 15.44 6.93
N PHE A 104 -13.55 14.31 7.54
CA PHE A 104 -12.28 14.15 8.23
C PHE A 104 -11.08 13.85 7.32
N TRP A 105 -11.27 13.80 6.00
CA TRP A 105 -10.19 13.67 4.99
C TRP A 105 -9.58 15.00 4.55
N GLN A 106 -10.17 16.13 4.98
CA GLN A 106 -9.70 17.46 4.63
C GLN A 106 -8.23 17.68 5.03
N LEU A 107 -7.49 18.48 4.27
CA LEU A 107 -6.07 18.78 4.54
C LEU A 107 -5.93 19.96 5.51
N ASP A 108 -6.49 19.85 6.70
CA ASP A 108 -6.32 20.83 7.78
C ASP A 108 -5.52 20.22 8.94
N ALA A 109 -4.87 21.06 9.74
CA ALA A 109 -4.02 20.60 10.86
C ALA A 109 -4.81 19.89 11.99
N GLU A 110 -6.15 19.92 11.94
CA GLU A 110 -7.03 19.43 13.00
C GLU A 110 -7.54 18.00 12.74
N THR A 111 -7.54 17.55 11.49
CA THR A 111 -8.03 16.23 11.11
C THR A 111 -6.98 15.15 11.28
N ARG A 112 -7.30 14.10 12.05
CA ARG A 112 -6.43 12.91 12.25
C ARG A 112 -6.45 11.94 11.05
N GLY A 113 -7.42 12.09 10.14
CA GLY A 113 -7.72 11.15 9.05
C GLY A 113 -7.24 11.59 7.67
N GLN A 114 -6.27 12.50 7.60
CA GLN A 114 -5.66 13.04 6.37
C GLN A 114 -4.97 12.01 5.46
N TYR A 115 -5.31 10.72 5.52
CA TYR A 115 -4.66 9.66 4.72
C TYR A 115 -5.67 8.71 4.07
N GLY A 116 -6.97 8.86 4.34
CA GLY A 116 -7.99 8.06 3.65
C GLY A 116 -8.13 8.40 2.16
N TRP A 117 -7.77 9.63 1.76
CA TRP A 117 -7.90 10.11 0.37
C TRP A 117 -7.20 9.24 -0.64
N LYS A 118 -6.05 8.65 -0.31
CA LYS A 118 -5.31 7.80 -1.24
C LYS A 118 -6.09 6.54 -1.60
N VAL A 119 -6.75 5.96 -0.59
CA VAL A 119 -7.58 4.76 -0.76
C VAL A 119 -8.81 5.10 -1.59
N GLY A 120 -9.39 6.29 -1.38
CA GLY A 120 -10.48 6.80 -2.22
C GLY A 120 -10.07 7.01 -3.69
N MET A 121 -8.89 7.57 -3.95
CA MET A 121 -8.37 7.74 -5.31
C MET A 121 -8.14 6.39 -6.00
N ILE A 122 -7.59 5.42 -5.27
CA ILE A 122 -7.41 4.04 -5.73
C ILE A 122 -8.76 3.39 -6.08
N GLU A 123 -9.76 3.54 -5.22
CA GLU A 123 -11.12 3.06 -5.46
C GLU A 123 -11.72 3.68 -6.72
N GLU A 124 -11.63 5.00 -6.88
CA GLU A 124 -12.19 5.72 -8.01
C GLU A 124 -11.62 5.21 -9.35
N ILE A 125 -10.28 5.07 -9.45
CA ILE A 125 -9.64 4.52 -10.64
C ILE A 125 -10.07 3.06 -10.88
N SER A 126 -10.16 2.27 -9.82
CA SER A 126 -10.60 0.87 -9.93
C SER A 126 -12.00 0.76 -10.53
N GLN A 127 -12.94 1.60 -10.08
CA GLN A 127 -14.31 1.62 -10.61
C GLN A 127 -14.37 2.10 -12.07
N ARG A 128 -13.55 3.09 -12.45
CA ARG A 128 -13.44 3.54 -13.86
C ARG A 128 -12.97 2.40 -14.78
N ILE A 129 -12.03 1.57 -14.33
CA ILE A 129 -11.55 0.42 -15.09
C ILE A 129 -12.66 -0.62 -15.25
N LEU A 130 -13.34 -1.00 -14.16
CA LEU A 130 -14.42 -2.00 -14.17
C LEU A 130 -15.63 -1.58 -15.03
N THR A 131 -16.00 -0.30 -14.99
CA THR A 131 -17.11 0.25 -15.79
C THR A 131 -16.78 0.30 -17.28
N THR A 132 -15.55 0.70 -17.64
CA THR A 132 -15.08 0.68 -19.04
C THR A 132 -15.05 -0.72 -19.62
N ALA A 133 -14.64 -1.73 -18.84
CA ALA A 133 -14.68 -3.13 -19.24
C ALA A 133 -16.11 -3.66 -19.45
N SER A 134 -17.06 -3.21 -18.62
CA SER A 134 -18.46 -3.61 -18.73
C SER A 134 -19.16 -3.00 -19.97
N ALA A 135 -18.75 -1.80 -20.37
CA ALA A 135 -19.28 -1.12 -21.56
C ALA A 135 -18.79 -1.72 -22.90
N SER A 136 -17.65 -2.43 -22.90
CA SER A 136 -17.06 -3.07 -24.08
C SER A 136 -17.42 -4.56 -24.22
N ALA A 137 -18.14 -5.15 -23.27
CA ALA A 137 -18.59 -6.53 -23.35
C ALA A 137 -19.73 -6.71 -24.40
N PRO A 138 -19.66 -7.71 -25.30
CA PRO A 138 -20.71 -7.95 -26.28
C PRO A 138 -22.03 -8.32 -25.59
N LYS A 139 -23.12 -7.64 -25.96
CA LYS A 139 -24.48 -7.74 -25.36
C LYS A 139 -25.17 -9.11 -25.42
N ASN A 140 -24.48 -10.18 -25.83
CA ASN A 140 -25.06 -11.51 -26.06
C ASN A 140 -24.31 -12.61 -25.29
N GLN A 141 -24.14 -12.45 -23.98
CA GLN A 141 -23.89 -13.59 -23.09
C GLN A 141 -25.03 -13.66 -22.07
N PRO A 142 -25.70 -14.83 -21.92
CA PRO A 142 -26.74 -14.98 -20.91
C PRO A 142 -26.13 -14.78 -19.53
N ALA A 143 -26.85 -14.03 -18.69
CA ALA A 143 -26.42 -13.75 -17.32
C ALA A 143 -26.10 -15.06 -16.57
N PRO A 144 -25.01 -15.11 -15.78
CA PRO A 144 -24.75 -16.25 -14.93
C PRO A 144 -25.90 -16.42 -13.92
N PRO A 145 -26.23 -17.66 -13.52
CA PRO A 145 -27.39 -17.92 -12.66
C PRO A 145 -27.21 -17.23 -11.31
N VAL A 146 -28.20 -16.41 -10.95
CA VAL A 146 -28.32 -15.80 -9.63
C VAL A 146 -28.56 -16.92 -8.61
N ILE A 147 -27.55 -17.21 -7.78
CA ILE A 147 -27.72 -18.07 -6.62
C ILE A 147 -28.33 -17.19 -5.51
N ALA A 148 -29.63 -17.37 -5.27
CA ALA A 148 -30.32 -16.76 -4.15
C ALA A 148 -29.82 -17.41 -2.84
N VAL A 149 -29.15 -16.62 -1.98
CA VAL A 149 -28.88 -17.03 -0.60
C VAL A 149 -30.13 -16.73 0.21
N ALA A 150 -30.79 -17.78 0.68
CA ALA A 150 -31.95 -17.71 1.55
C ALA A 150 -31.59 -17.05 2.90
N ALA A 151 -32.40 -16.07 3.30
CA ALA A 151 -32.39 -15.53 4.65
C ALA A 151 -32.89 -16.58 5.64
N ASN A 152 -32.16 -16.79 6.74
CA ASN A 152 -32.65 -17.56 7.87
C ASN A 152 -32.98 -16.61 9.04
N PRO A 153 -34.19 -16.68 9.62
CA PRO A 153 -34.58 -15.92 10.81
C PRO A 153 -34.26 -16.73 12.08
N GLY A 154 -33.84 -16.07 13.16
CA GLY A 154 -33.70 -16.77 14.45
C GLY A 154 -32.96 -15.99 15.52
N SER A 155 -33.66 -15.10 16.21
CA SER A 155 -33.32 -14.57 17.52
C SER A 155 -33.45 -15.65 18.61
N ALA A 156 -32.46 -15.81 19.48
CA ALA A 156 -32.66 -16.21 20.88
C ALA A 156 -31.42 -15.91 21.75
N SER A 157 -31.67 -15.23 22.86
CA SER A 157 -30.80 -14.84 23.98
C SER A 157 -30.47 -16.02 24.93
N VAL A 158 -29.37 -15.99 25.72
CA VAL A 158 -29.25 -15.78 27.21
C VAL A 158 -28.07 -16.69 27.71
N PRO A 159 -27.38 -16.55 28.88
CA PRO A 159 -26.71 -15.43 29.57
C PRO A 159 -25.23 -15.72 30.02
N VAL A 160 -24.65 -14.74 30.74
CA VAL A 160 -23.34 -14.70 31.44
C VAL A 160 -23.28 -15.55 32.73
N SER A 161 -22.15 -16.23 32.98
CA SER A 161 -21.61 -16.51 34.34
C SER A 161 -20.10 -16.85 34.34
N THR A 162 -19.32 -16.21 35.21
CA THR A 162 -17.93 -16.54 35.64
C THR A 162 -17.95 -17.35 36.96
N PRO A 163 -16.84 -17.86 37.59
CA PRO A 163 -15.39 -17.68 37.36
C PRO A 163 -14.47 -18.95 37.41
N ASN A 164 -13.19 -18.72 37.08
CA ASN A 164 -11.95 -19.57 37.07
C ASN A 164 -11.75 -20.57 38.25
N PRO A 165 -10.96 -21.69 38.12
CA PRO A 165 -9.47 -21.61 38.15
C PRO A 165 -8.63 -22.73 37.44
N LYS A 166 -7.36 -22.38 37.13
CA LYS A 166 -6.11 -23.20 36.98
C LYS A 166 -6.15 -24.69 36.53
N LEU A 167 -5.54 -24.98 35.38
CA LEU A 167 -4.74 -26.20 35.08
C LEU A 167 -3.73 -25.83 33.96
N GLU A 168 -2.44 -25.71 34.28
CA GLU A 168 -1.37 -26.71 34.10
C GLU A 168 -0.92 -26.93 32.66
N MET A 169 0.37 -26.61 32.42
CA MET A 169 1.12 -26.86 31.18
C MET A 169 1.24 -28.36 30.90
N GLN A 170 0.59 -28.87 29.86
CA GLN A 170 1.02 -30.06 29.12
C GLN A 170 0.59 -29.98 27.65
N GLY A 171 1.50 -30.31 26.73
CA GLY A 171 1.17 -30.76 25.37
C GLY A 171 1.30 -29.73 24.25
N LEU A 172 2.49 -29.66 23.66
CA LEU A 172 2.69 -29.22 22.27
C LEU A 172 2.09 -30.27 21.32
N SER A 173 0.86 -30.07 20.88
CA SER A 173 0.25 -30.61 19.66
C SER A 173 -1.14 -29.99 19.58
N ASP A 174 -1.55 -29.51 18.41
CA ASP A 174 -2.83 -28.85 18.11
C ASP A 174 -2.80 -27.31 18.13
N ILE A 175 -2.00 -26.73 17.21
CA ILE A 175 -2.37 -25.47 16.55
C ILE A 175 -2.64 -25.81 15.09
N SER A 176 -3.78 -26.44 14.85
CA SER A 176 -4.36 -26.61 13.52
C SER A 176 -5.87 -26.45 13.61
N ASP A 177 -6.34 -25.28 14.04
CA ASP A 177 -7.62 -24.74 13.58
C ASP A 177 -7.82 -23.33 14.14
N LYS A 178 -7.33 -22.34 13.39
CA LYS A 178 -7.93 -21.01 13.36
C LYS A 178 -8.33 -20.71 11.93
N THR A 179 -9.27 -21.47 11.40
CA THR A 179 -9.98 -21.07 10.19
C THR A 179 -10.91 -19.91 10.53
N TYR A 180 -10.56 -18.71 10.08
CA TYR A 180 -11.52 -17.63 9.98
C TYR A 180 -12.53 -18.01 8.88
N PRO A 181 -13.86 -17.95 9.13
CA PRO A 181 -14.84 -18.11 8.06
C PRO A 181 -14.62 -17.01 7.03
N GLY A 182 -14.02 -17.36 5.88
CA GLY A 182 -13.71 -16.42 4.81
C GLY A 182 -12.24 -16.36 4.35
N SER A 183 -11.30 -17.14 4.92
CA SER A 183 -9.94 -17.26 4.35
C SER A 183 -10.04 -17.70 2.89
N PRO A 184 -9.65 -16.86 1.92
CA PRO A 184 -9.92 -17.14 0.54
C PRO A 184 -8.93 -18.16 -0.03
N THR A 185 -9.46 -19.16 -0.74
CA THR A 185 -8.65 -20.01 -1.60
C THR A 185 -8.08 -19.15 -2.73
N ILE A 186 -6.74 -19.06 -2.82
CA ILE A 186 -6.05 -18.45 -3.97
C ILE A 186 -6.50 -19.21 -5.21
N THR A 187 -7.39 -18.60 -5.99
CA THR A 187 -7.90 -19.20 -7.22
C THR A 187 -6.90 -18.87 -8.33
N ILE A 188 -6.30 -19.91 -8.92
CA ILE A 188 -5.41 -19.76 -10.07
C ILE A 188 -6.21 -19.22 -11.25
N GLN A 189 -5.78 -18.07 -11.78
CA GLN A 189 -6.50 -17.37 -12.85
C GLN A 189 -6.39 -18.12 -14.20
N PRO A 190 -7.43 -18.08 -15.07
CA PRO A 190 -7.44 -18.79 -16.36
C PRO A 190 -6.27 -18.46 -17.29
N GLN A 191 -5.97 -19.36 -18.24
CA GLN A 191 -4.86 -19.22 -19.19
C GLN A 191 -4.89 -17.89 -19.99
N ASN A 192 -6.06 -17.32 -20.25
CA ASN A 192 -6.27 -16.07 -21.01
C ASN A 192 -6.57 -14.84 -20.13
N TYR A 193 -6.27 -14.92 -18.84
CA TYR A 193 -6.44 -13.81 -17.92
C TYR A 193 -5.42 -12.70 -18.19
N GLU A 194 -5.93 -11.50 -18.49
CA GLU A 194 -5.15 -10.27 -18.61
C GLU A 194 -5.42 -9.38 -17.38
N PRO A 195 -4.41 -9.17 -16.50
CA PRO A 195 -4.60 -8.39 -15.29
C PRO A 195 -4.91 -6.93 -15.63
N LYS A 196 -5.80 -6.29 -14.88
CA LYS A 196 -6.05 -4.85 -14.99
C LYS A 196 -5.47 -4.18 -13.76
N ILE A 197 -4.25 -3.67 -13.93
CA ILE A 197 -3.38 -3.29 -12.83
C ILE A 197 -3.60 -1.82 -12.47
N VAL A 198 -3.81 -1.57 -11.18
CA VAL A 198 -3.62 -0.24 -10.57
C VAL A 198 -2.34 -0.30 -9.76
N LEU A 199 -1.41 0.61 -10.06
CA LEU A 199 -0.18 0.83 -9.29
C LEU A 199 -0.25 2.22 -8.68
N TRP A 200 -0.42 2.29 -7.36
CA TRP A 200 -0.32 3.52 -6.59
C TRP A 200 1.13 3.84 -6.26
N LEU A 201 1.49 5.12 -6.39
CA LEU A 201 2.78 5.67 -5.99
C LEU A 201 2.56 7.01 -5.29
N ASP A 202 3.06 7.14 -4.07
CA ASP A 202 3.29 8.45 -3.47
C ASP A 202 4.27 9.24 -4.36
N SER A 203 4.14 10.57 -4.39
CA SER A 203 4.85 11.43 -5.35
C SER A 203 6.38 11.43 -5.23
N GLY A 204 6.92 10.90 -4.13
CA GLY A 204 8.35 10.75 -3.89
C GLY A 204 8.94 9.43 -4.40
N ASN A 205 8.14 8.53 -4.97
CA ASN A 205 8.62 7.21 -5.36
C ASN A 205 9.30 7.18 -6.73
N ARG A 206 10.22 6.23 -6.91
CA ARG A 206 10.84 5.88 -8.19
C ARG A 206 10.74 4.38 -8.40
N ILE A 207 10.51 3.97 -9.64
CA ILE A 207 10.39 2.56 -10.01
C ILE A 207 11.29 2.26 -11.19
N SER A 208 11.81 1.04 -11.25
CA SER A 208 12.59 0.55 -12.37
C SER A 208 11.71 0.00 -13.49
N VAL A 209 12.23 -0.03 -14.72
CA VAL A 209 11.56 -0.72 -15.84
C VAL A 209 11.48 -2.23 -15.59
N ALA A 210 12.46 -2.82 -14.91
CA ALA A 210 12.46 -4.23 -14.55
C ALA A 210 11.28 -4.57 -13.63
N PHE A 211 11.01 -3.73 -12.62
CA PHE A 211 9.84 -3.84 -11.76
C PHE A 211 8.53 -3.86 -12.57
N LEU A 212 8.37 -2.89 -13.48
CA LEU A 212 7.17 -2.80 -14.33
C LEU A 212 6.98 -4.02 -15.24
N ARG A 213 8.06 -4.66 -15.70
CA ARG A 213 7.99 -5.92 -16.47
C ARG A 213 7.58 -7.11 -15.62
N TRP A 214 8.04 -7.14 -14.38
CA TRP A 214 7.79 -8.24 -13.46
C TRP A 214 6.38 -8.21 -12.83
N LEU A 215 5.91 -7.01 -12.49
CA LEU A 215 4.68 -6.80 -11.72
C LEU A 215 3.45 -7.55 -12.27
N PRO A 216 3.14 -7.54 -13.58
CA PRO A 216 1.98 -8.26 -14.11
C PRO A 216 2.01 -9.77 -13.85
N THR A 217 3.19 -10.39 -13.94
CA THR A 217 3.37 -11.83 -13.67
C THR A 217 3.09 -12.14 -12.19
N PHE A 218 3.56 -11.27 -11.30
CA PHE A 218 3.32 -11.42 -9.87
C PHE A 218 1.83 -11.26 -9.53
N LEU A 219 1.19 -10.21 -10.05
CA LEU A 219 -0.23 -9.94 -9.79
C LEU A 219 -1.16 -11.01 -10.41
N LYS A 220 -0.78 -11.64 -11.52
CA LYS A 220 -1.53 -12.78 -12.06
C LYS A 220 -1.61 -13.95 -11.06
N ARG A 221 -0.60 -14.13 -10.22
CA ARG A 221 -0.54 -15.20 -9.20
C ARG A 221 -1.19 -14.80 -7.89
N TYR A 222 -0.89 -13.60 -7.39
CA TYR A 222 -1.25 -13.20 -6.03
C TYR A 222 -2.31 -12.09 -5.95
N GLY A 223 -2.52 -11.35 -7.03
CA GLY A 223 -3.54 -10.29 -7.14
C GLY A 223 -3.21 -8.97 -6.42
N LEU A 224 -2.33 -8.99 -5.43
CA LEU A 224 -1.87 -7.81 -4.68
C LEU A 224 -0.35 -7.89 -4.51
N TRP A 225 0.31 -6.74 -4.54
CA TRP A 225 1.70 -6.54 -4.16
C TRP A 225 1.83 -5.27 -3.34
N THR A 226 2.47 -5.38 -2.18
CA THR A 226 2.90 -4.26 -1.35
C THR A 226 4.19 -4.69 -0.66
N PRO A 227 5.33 -4.00 -0.82
CA PRO A 227 6.55 -4.40 -0.12
C PRO A 227 6.42 -4.18 1.39
N GLU A 228 7.41 -4.64 2.14
CA GLU A 228 7.53 -4.32 3.56
C GLU A 228 7.93 -2.85 3.79
N SER A 229 7.69 -2.36 5.00
CA SER A 229 8.19 -1.07 5.47
C SER A 229 8.96 -1.24 6.78
N GLN A 230 9.78 -0.24 7.13
CA GLN A 230 10.59 -0.27 8.36
C GLN A 230 9.73 -0.34 9.63
N GLY A 231 10.27 -0.98 10.66
CA GLY A 231 9.58 -1.20 11.94
C GLY A 231 8.55 -2.34 11.88
N THR A 232 7.92 -2.59 13.02
CA THR A 232 6.95 -3.68 13.22
C THR A 232 5.52 -3.17 13.23
N MET A 233 4.56 -4.07 13.01
CA MET A 233 3.15 -3.75 13.09
C MET A 233 2.80 -3.09 14.44
N ARG A 234 3.48 -3.47 15.52
CA ARG A 234 3.31 -2.89 16.86
C ARG A 234 3.79 -1.45 16.98
N ASP A 235 4.83 -1.07 16.22
CA ASP A 235 5.32 0.30 16.21
C ASP A 235 4.31 1.24 15.53
N TRP A 236 3.65 0.75 14.48
CA TRP A 236 2.94 1.58 13.51
C TRP A 236 1.43 1.35 13.40
N THR A 237 0.87 0.46 14.22
CA THR A 237 -0.58 0.21 14.28
C THR A 237 -1.10 0.50 15.68
N HIS A 238 -2.00 1.48 15.81
CA HIS A 238 -2.62 1.80 17.07
C HIS A 238 -3.64 0.72 17.46
N GLN A 239 -3.72 0.39 18.76
CA GLN A 239 -4.64 -0.63 19.27
C GLN A 239 -6.11 -0.39 18.91
N GLY A 240 -6.50 0.87 18.69
CA GLY A 240 -7.86 1.23 18.29
C GLY A 240 -8.27 0.62 16.94
N LEU A 241 -7.32 0.40 16.02
CA LEU A 241 -7.58 -0.30 14.76
C LEU A 241 -7.96 -1.76 15.03
N LEU A 242 -7.20 -2.44 15.90
CA LEU A 242 -7.50 -3.81 16.29
C LEU A 242 -8.85 -3.91 16.98
N GLN A 243 -9.15 -2.98 17.89
CA GLN A 243 -10.44 -2.91 18.59
C GLN A 243 -11.61 -2.69 17.63
N TYR A 244 -11.45 -1.85 16.61
CA TYR A 244 -12.44 -1.65 15.56
C TYR A 244 -12.81 -2.96 14.86
N TYR A 245 -11.81 -3.81 14.59
CA TYR A 245 -12.02 -5.14 14.01
C TYR A 245 -12.28 -6.26 15.03
N HIS A 246 -12.52 -5.91 16.31
CA HIS A 246 -12.73 -6.86 17.40
C HIS A 246 -11.57 -7.87 17.60
N ASP A 247 -10.35 -7.41 17.35
CA ASP A 247 -9.12 -8.19 17.44
C ASP A 247 -8.19 -7.68 18.56
N SER A 248 -7.05 -8.34 18.75
CA SER A 248 -6.05 -7.98 19.74
C SER A 248 -4.65 -8.36 19.28
N TRP A 249 -3.64 -7.80 19.95
CA TRP A 249 -2.24 -8.12 19.73
C TRP A 249 -1.85 -9.59 19.92
N ARG A 250 -2.73 -10.43 20.49
CA ARG A 250 -2.50 -11.87 20.64
C ARG A 250 -2.57 -12.62 19.31
N SER A 251 -3.15 -11.99 18.28
CA SER A 251 -3.32 -12.58 16.95
C SER A 251 -2.09 -12.42 16.05
N PHE A 252 -1.08 -11.65 16.49
CA PHE A 252 0.10 -11.30 15.68
C PHE A 252 1.38 -11.62 16.42
N ALA A 253 2.42 -12.00 15.67
CA ALA A 253 3.75 -12.15 16.20
C ALA A 253 4.26 -10.82 16.81
N GLU A 254 5.19 -10.89 17.75
CA GLU A 254 5.78 -9.67 18.35
C GLU A 254 6.53 -8.83 17.32
N ASN A 255 7.16 -9.49 16.35
CA ASN A 255 7.94 -8.89 15.27
C ASN A 255 7.20 -8.88 13.92
N GLU A 256 5.86 -8.94 13.93
CA GLU A 256 5.06 -8.91 12.71
C GLU A 256 5.43 -7.71 11.82
N THR A 257 5.68 -7.94 10.53
CA THR A 257 6.16 -6.89 9.62
C THR A 257 5.03 -5.99 9.13
N ASN A 258 5.37 -4.75 8.78
CA ASN A 258 4.43 -3.82 8.15
C ASN A 258 4.46 -3.94 6.63
N CYS A 259 3.29 -3.80 6.02
CA CYS A 259 3.20 -3.49 4.58
C CYS A 259 3.47 -2.01 4.34
N ASN A 260 3.84 -1.65 3.12
CA ASN A 260 4.19 -0.28 2.72
C ASN A 260 2.99 0.42 2.08
N GLY A 261 2.48 1.48 2.70
CA GLY A 261 1.36 2.25 2.16
C GLY A 261 1.74 3.23 1.05
N ALA A 262 3.03 3.51 0.85
CA ALA A 262 3.49 4.48 -0.15
C ALA A 262 3.50 3.91 -1.58
N VAL A 263 3.52 2.59 -1.72
CA VAL A 263 3.48 1.91 -3.01
C VAL A 263 2.68 0.62 -2.90
N VAL A 264 1.60 0.52 -3.66
CA VAL A 264 0.69 -0.63 -3.64
C VAL A 264 0.27 -0.91 -5.07
N ALA A 265 0.30 -2.17 -5.48
CA ALA A 265 -0.19 -2.59 -6.78
C ALA A 265 -1.17 -3.74 -6.64
N PHE A 266 -2.26 -3.71 -7.38
CA PHE A 266 -3.22 -4.80 -7.37
C PHE A 266 -3.94 -4.91 -8.70
N ASP A 267 -4.53 -6.06 -8.90
CA ASP A 267 -5.33 -6.37 -10.08
C ASP A 267 -6.81 -6.18 -9.77
N VAL A 268 -7.45 -5.20 -10.42
CA VAL A 268 -8.85 -4.86 -10.17
C VAL A 268 -9.82 -5.96 -10.59
N HIS A 269 -9.39 -6.90 -11.44
CA HIS A 269 -10.20 -8.05 -11.85
C HIS A 269 -10.08 -9.24 -10.90
N ASN A 270 -9.08 -9.25 -10.02
CA ASN A 270 -8.97 -10.27 -9.00
C ASN A 270 -10.05 -10.01 -7.93
N THR A 271 -11.17 -10.72 -8.04
CA THR A 271 -12.35 -10.51 -7.18
C THR A 271 -12.02 -10.77 -5.71
N THR A 272 -11.09 -11.66 -5.42
CA THR A 272 -10.69 -11.96 -4.04
C THR A 272 -9.97 -10.79 -3.39
N ILE A 273 -9.00 -10.19 -4.09
CA ILE A 273 -8.31 -8.99 -3.60
C ILE A 273 -9.23 -7.78 -3.60
N ARG A 274 -10.01 -7.60 -4.67
CA ARG A 274 -10.96 -6.49 -4.81
C ARG A 274 -12.04 -6.52 -3.74
N ASP A 275 -12.76 -7.62 -3.60
CA ASP A 275 -13.94 -7.74 -2.73
C ASP A 275 -13.57 -8.09 -1.28
N GLY A 276 -12.33 -8.56 -1.04
CA GLY A 276 -11.74 -8.74 0.27
C GLY A 276 -10.95 -7.51 0.71
N ILE A 277 -9.61 -7.56 0.55
CA ILE A 277 -8.68 -6.56 1.08
C ILE A 277 -9.04 -5.14 0.64
N MET A 278 -9.23 -4.89 -0.66
CA MET A 278 -9.40 -3.53 -1.16
C MET A 278 -10.72 -2.91 -0.72
N LYS A 279 -11.81 -3.68 -0.76
CA LYS A 279 -13.12 -3.23 -0.28
C LYS A 279 -13.07 -2.89 1.21
N GLU A 280 -12.47 -3.74 2.04
CA GLU A 280 -12.37 -3.46 3.48
C GLU A 280 -11.39 -2.33 3.78
N TRP A 281 -10.34 -2.16 2.99
CA TRP A 281 -9.43 -1.02 3.12
C TRP A 281 -10.15 0.30 2.83
N VAL A 282 -10.99 0.33 1.79
CA VAL A 282 -11.87 1.47 1.48
C VAL A 282 -12.86 1.73 2.61
N ASN A 283 -13.53 0.69 3.13
CA ASN A 283 -14.46 0.83 4.24
C ASN A 283 -13.78 1.43 5.47
N CYS A 284 -12.60 0.93 5.81
CA CYS A 284 -11.78 1.47 6.89
C CYS A 284 -11.40 2.93 6.65
N ALA A 285 -10.89 3.26 5.45
CA ALA A 285 -10.50 4.61 5.09
C ALA A 285 -11.67 5.61 5.22
N ARG A 286 -12.90 5.16 4.93
CA ARG A 286 -14.13 5.95 5.07
C ARG A 286 -14.69 6.01 6.50
N THR A 287 -14.08 5.29 7.45
CA THR A 287 -14.53 5.19 8.84
C THR A 287 -13.46 5.74 9.79
N LYS A 288 -13.74 6.85 10.47
CA LYS A 288 -12.75 7.59 11.27
C LYS A 288 -12.15 6.74 12.38
N GLU A 289 -12.99 5.95 13.04
CA GLU A 289 -12.65 5.05 14.15
C GLU A 289 -11.70 3.93 13.70
N CYS A 290 -11.69 3.60 12.40
CA CYS A 290 -10.78 2.63 11.82
C CYS A 290 -9.48 3.28 11.34
N ILE A 291 -9.56 4.25 10.42
CA ILE A 291 -8.37 4.82 9.74
C ILE A 291 -7.54 5.75 10.64
N ALA A 292 -8.16 6.35 11.64
CA ALA A 292 -7.53 7.25 12.58
C ALA A 292 -8.19 7.12 13.96
N PRO A 293 -8.06 5.96 14.62
CA PRO A 293 -8.74 5.69 15.89
C PRO A 293 -8.41 6.75 16.94
N GLU A 294 -9.29 6.95 17.91
CA GLU A 294 -9.03 7.88 19.01
C GLU A 294 -7.73 7.49 19.75
N GLY A 295 -6.90 8.49 20.07
CA GLY A 295 -5.57 8.26 20.65
C GLY A 295 -4.44 8.02 19.63
N SER A 296 -4.76 7.78 18.36
CA SER A 296 -3.75 7.58 17.30
C SER A 296 -3.09 8.88 16.81
N SER A 297 -1.81 8.82 16.49
CA SER A 297 -1.03 9.91 15.88
C SER A 297 -0.01 9.33 14.90
N ARG A 298 0.73 10.17 14.18
CA ARG A 298 1.87 9.71 13.37
C ARG A 298 2.99 9.08 14.20
N GLU A 299 2.95 9.17 15.53
CA GLU A 299 3.95 8.55 16.40
C GLU A 299 3.68 7.08 16.67
N ASN A 300 2.43 6.63 16.53
CA ASN A 300 2.00 5.27 16.86
C ASN A 300 1.00 4.65 15.87
N HIS A 301 0.71 5.34 14.76
CA HIS A 301 -0.23 4.89 13.75
C HIS A 301 0.11 5.45 12.37
N ARG A 302 0.22 4.56 11.37
CA ARG A 302 0.43 4.90 9.96
C ARG A 302 -0.86 4.84 9.14
N GLN A 303 -2.00 5.15 9.74
CA GLN A 303 -3.32 5.32 9.10
C GLN A 303 -3.63 4.25 8.03
N ASP A 304 -3.61 4.61 6.75
CA ASP A 304 -3.91 3.71 5.63
C ASP A 304 -2.97 2.51 5.57
N GLN A 305 -1.69 2.70 5.86
CA GLN A 305 -0.70 1.63 5.91
C GLN A 305 -0.99 0.65 7.04
N ALA A 306 -1.42 1.14 8.20
CA ALA A 306 -1.75 0.29 9.33
C ALA A 306 -3.01 -0.55 9.04
N ALA A 307 -4.03 0.06 8.42
CA ALA A 307 -5.21 -0.64 7.95
C ALA A 307 -4.87 -1.70 6.89
N LEU A 308 -4.05 -1.36 5.90
CA LEU A 308 -3.59 -2.31 4.87
C LEU A 308 -2.82 -3.48 5.48
N THR A 309 -1.89 -3.19 6.38
CA THR A 309 -1.09 -4.21 7.09
C THR A 309 -2.00 -5.16 7.85
N TYR A 310 -2.91 -4.63 8.66
CA TYR A 310 -3.88 -5.45 9.39
C TYR A 310 -4.67 -6.39 8.47
N LEU A 311 -5.25 -5.86 7.39
CA LEU A 311 -6.06 -6.63 6.46
C LEU A 311 -5.24 -7.72 5.74
N VAL A 312 -4.05 -7.38 5.26
CA VAL A 312 -3.16 -8.34 4.58
C VAL A 312 -2.74 -9.49 5.52
N LYS A 313 -2.37 -9.16 6.76
CA LYS A 313 -1.91 -10.15 7.74
C LYS A 313 -3.06 -11.03 8.25
N THR A 314 -4.24 -10.46 8.52
CA THR A 314 -5.39 -11.22 9.02
C THR A 314 -6.09 -12.07 7.98
N MET A 315 -6.13 -11.62 6.72
CA MET A 315 -6.78 -12.38 5.64
C MET A 315 -5.90 -13.49 5.06
N GLY A 316 -4.71 -13.73 5.62
CA GLY A 316 -3.82 -14.83 5.25
C GLY A 316 -3.04 -14.63 3.96
N TYR A 317 -2.74 -13.37 3.61
CA TYR A 317 -1.98 -13.01 2.40
C TYR A 317 -0.57 -12.50 2.70
N GLY A 318 -0.22 -12.40 3.99
CA GLY A 318 0.96 -11.69 4.48
C GLY A 318 2.27 -12.13 3.84
N ASP A 319 2.53 -13.42 3.83
CA ASP A 319 3.84 -13.97 3.46
C ASP A 319 4.11 -13.83 1.97
N GLU A 320 3.08 -13.88 1.13
CA GLU A 320 3.23 -13.78 -0.31
C GLU A 320 3.13 -12.37 -0.85
N VAL A 321 2.23 -11.52 -0.34
CA VAL A 321 1.97 -10.20 -0.94
C VAL A 321 2.70 -9.06 -0.26
N CYS A 322 3.18 -9.30 0.96
CA CYS A 322 3.79 -8.33 1.87
C CYS A 322 5.12 -8.83 2.42
N HIS A 323 6.10 -8.93 1.52
CA HIS A 323 7.44 -9.40 1.82
C HIS A 323 8.50 -8.54 1.13
N GLY A 324 9.67 -8.45 1.75
CA GLY A 324 10.85 -7.80 1.19
C GLY A 324 10.74 -6.28 1.11
N PHE A 325 11.88 -5.60 1.27
CA PHE A 325 11.91 -4.15 1.16
C PHE A 325 11.79 -3.66 -0.29
N PRO A 326 11.28 -2.43 -0.53
CA PRO A 326 11.00 -1.92 -1.88
C PRO A 326 12.19 -2.01 -2.85
N ASN A 327 13.41 -1.79 -2.35
CA ASN A 327 14.63 -1.78 -3.15
C ASN A 327 14.95 -3.13 -3.79
N VAL A 328 14.57 -4.25 -3.15
CA VAL A 328 14.75 -5.60 -3.70
C VAL A 328 13.96 -5.78 -4.99
N PHE A 329 12.81 -5.09 -5.10
CA PHE A 329 11.97 -5.10 -6.30
C PHE A 329 12.34 -4.00 -7.31
N GLY A 330 13.38 -3.21 -7.05
CA GLY A 330 13.73 -2.06 -7.88
C GLY A 330 12.76 -0.88 -7.71
N VAL A 331 12.20 -0.71 -6.51
CA VAL A 331 11.38 0.43 -6.10
C VAL A 331 12.12 1.23 -5.03
N GLN A 332 12.12 2.55 -5.15
CA GLN A 332 12.70 3.47 -4.18
C GLN A 332 11.62 4.40 -3.66
N VAL A 333 11.39 4.42 -2.35
CA VAL A 333 10.37 5.26 -1.71
C VAL A 333 11.00 6.54 -1.14
N ASN A 334 10.21 7.62 -0.99
CA ASN A 334 10.64 8.88 -0.35
C ASN A 334 11.91 9.51 -0.94
N GLN A 335 12.04 9.52 -2.27
CA GLN A 335 13.19 10.08 -3.01
C GLN A 335 13.08 11.59 -3.26
N ASP A 336 12.00 12.23 -2.82
CA ASP A 336 11.82 13.68 -2.86
C ASP A 336 12.89 14.42 -2.05
N ARG A 337 13.47 13.77 -1.02
CA ARG A 337 14.60 14.29 -0.24
C ARG A 337 15.88 14.53 -1.05
N PHE A 338 16.07 13.81 -2.16
CA PHE A 338 17.23 13.93 -3.04
C PHE A 338 16.94 14.78 -4.29
N CYS A 339 15.76 15.39 -4.37
CA CYS A 339 15.31 16.08 -5.57
C CYS A 339 16.25 17.23 -5.97
N LYS A 340 16.82 17.96 -5.00
CA LYS A 340 17.72 19.08 -5.28
C LYS A 340 19.05 18.59 -5.86
N GLU A 341 19.62 17.56 -5.25
CA GLU A 341 20.87 16.93 -5.61
C GLU A 341 20.77 16.30 -6.99
N ASP A 342 19.65 15.62 -7.28
CA ASP A 342 19.40 14.98 -8.58
C ASP A 342 19.17 15.97 -9.71
N ILE A 343 18.49 17.09 -9.43
CA ILE A 343 18.38 18.18 -10.41
C ILE A 343 19.77 18.75 -10.68
N ALA A 344 20.55 19.02 -9.64
CA ALA A 344 21.89 19.59 -9.77
C ALA A 344 22.82 18.67 -10.60
N SER A 345 22.82 17.37 -10.32
CA SER A 345 23.65 16.38 -11.01
C SER A 345 23.23 16.13 -12.47
N ASN A 346 21.93 16.28 -12.79
CA ASN A 346 21.41 16.10 -14.16
C ASN A 346 21.37 17.38 -15.00
N SER A 347 21.73 18.54 -14.44
CA SER A 347 21.81 19.83 -15.17
C SER A 347 22.73 19.77 -16.40
N PHE A 348 23.72 18.88 -16.40
CA PHE A 348 24.70 18.73 -17.49
C PHE A 348 24.24 17.86 -18.66
N ARG A 349 23.10 17.16 -18.56
CA ARG A 349 22.58 16.30 -19.64
C ARG A 349 21.48 16.95 -20.50
N VAL A 350 21.02 18.16 -20.14
CA VAL A 350 19.89 18.83 -20.82
C VAL A 350 20.35 19.78 -21.95
N PHE A 351 21.66 19.99 -22.14
CA PHE A 351 22.21 20.89 -23.18
C PHE A 351 23.04 20.20 -24.27
N SER A 352 22.92 18.89 -24.42
CA SER A 352 23.59 18.15 -25.49
C SER A 352 22.60 17.26 -26.23
N ASN A 353 21.83 17.89 -27.13
CA ASN A 353 21.27 17.29 -28.35
C ASN A 353 21.16 18.36 -29.42
#